data_AF-A0A5D2DXN6-F1
#
_entry.id   AF-A0A5D2DXN6-F1
#
_cell.length_a   1.000
_cell.length_b   1.000
_cell.length_c   1.000
_cell.angle_alpha   90.00
_cell.angle_beta   90.00
_cell.angle_gamma   90.00
#
_symmetry.space_group_name_H-M   'P 1'
#
loop_
_entity.id
_entity.type
_entity.pdbx_description
1 polymer ?
#
loop_
_entity_poly.entity_id
_entity_poly.type
_entity_poly.pdbx_seq_one_letter_code
_entity_poly.pdbx_strand_id
1 'polypeptide(L)'
;MKVWIAVLIVSWAYWISIVEPSCCIAVTENEHKLKIYTVRFTTERATRNSYLMFMKDLYNALTERADRSGDIPILPPRSAQPTDPRQYVLVELSNGYQTVTLALNVSNVYILGYHASAGSYFFSDVPNDVRNALFPGSSGLPFTGRYGALEGAAGVGDRREIPLGMNELRQHIDNLNCINPNNNRAPIARALIVCIQMVSEAARMRNIQQQILAVAEPHADGTYGTFNPDGLMTEYETSWEDISSAIQSATDGIFASAVRLVYDAQELVLSTLRQVIFIIALMPMECNPRPNLQFLRMSTSTSSLRSSGLVDNSDTCEKVLAPTSHITGQNGFCVDVYEGIYHDGNKVILWECGQNQANQLWTLTSNDNTIRSGGKCLTTYGYSSQNYVMIYDCDTAVPDATKWEIRSDGTIRNPRSGLVLTGSRDSSGMINLVVDHKFDASRQTFYASNNTKPAVTTIVGYKGMCLLASGSRVWLEDCVSNDAKQQWAIYPDGTIRPQKNRNGCLKYANDYSGLVNVATCDGFVEERWVFRNDGTILHKMTEMVMDVHDPTATLLEVSVNHYSNQQFSQIWFQVQP
;
A
#
# COMPACT_ATOMS: atom_id res chain seq x y z
N MET A 1 -38.30 71.76 -5.29
CA MET A 1 -37.65 72.96 -4.72
C MET A 1 -37.88 72.93 -3.20
N LYS A 2 -36.80 72.87 -2.40
CA LYS A 2 -36.69 73.11 -0.92
C LYS A 2 -37.51 72.15 -0.02
N VAL A 3 -36.94 71.17 0.72
CA VAL A 3 -35.92 71.13 1.81
C VAL A 3 -36.34 71.87 3.10
N TRP A 4 -36.07 71.19 4.25
CA TRP A 4 -35.82 71.62 5.65
C TRP A 4 -36.87 71.10 6.67
N ILE A 5 -36.56 70.09 7.52
CA ILE A 5 -35.84 70.11 8.84
C ILE A 5 -36.78 70.65 9.95
N ALA A 6 -37.04 70.09 11.15
CA ALA A 6 -36.26 69.41 12.21
C ALA A 6 -37.25 68.95 13.34
N VAL A 7 -37.09 67.81 14.05
CA VAL A 7 -36.54 67.65 15.44
C VAL A 7 -37.58 67.37 16.56
N LEU A 8 -37.44 66.17 17.20
CA LEU A 8 -37.56 65.76 18.64
C LEU A 8 -38.89 66.02 19.41
N ILE A 9 -39.39 65.25 20.41
CA ILE A 9 -38.91 64.14 21.27
C ILE A 9 -40.10 63.57 22.10
N VAL A 10 -40.06 62.26 22.40
CA VAL A 10 -40.57 61.53 23.61
C VAL A 10 -42.08 61.47 23.93
N SER A 11 -42.65 60.26 23.90
CA SER A 11 -42.91 59.42 25.11
C SER A 11 -43.77 58.19 24.77
N TRP A 12 -43.34 57.02 25.25
CA TRP A 12 -44.03 55.74 25.18
C TRP A 12 -45.35 55.72 25.96
N ALA A 13 -46.42 55.17 25.38
CA ALA A 13 -46.86 53.78 25.64
C ALA A 13 -48.26 53.49 25.08
N TYR A 14 -48.44 52.24 24.62
CA TYR A 14 -49.67 51.51 24.32
C TYR A 14 -50.46 51.89 23.06
N TRP A 15 -50.28 51.11 21.99
CA TRP A 15 -51.39 50.57 21.18
C TRP A 15 -51.00 49.20 20.60
N ILE A 16 -51.93 48.26 20.73
CA ILE A 16 -51.94 46.88 20.21
C ILE A 16 -52.02 46.92 18.68
N SER A 17 -51.19 46.14 17.97
CA SER A 17 -51.48 45.63 16.61
C SER A 17 -50.49 44.53 16.19
N ILE A 18 -51.00 43.31 16.10
CA ILE A 18 -50.81 42.31 15.02
C ILE A 18 -49.37 42.08 14.53
N VAL A 19 -48.76 40.97 14.96
CA VAL A 19 -47.79 40.22 14.16
C VAL A 19 -48.30 38.78 14.11
N GLU A 20 -48.56 38.30 12.90
CA GLU A 20 -48.95 36.93 12.59
C GLU A 20 -47.95 35.94 13.22
N PRO A 21 -48.41 34.84 13.85
CA PRO A 21 -47.52 33.75 14.17
C PRO A 21 -47.09 33.12 12.86
N SER A 22 -45.82 33.34 12.49
CA SER A 22 -45.13 32.51 11.51
C SER A 22 -45.37 31.06 11.92
N CYS A 23 -46.15 30.37 11.10
CA CYS A 23 -46.41 28.95 11.21
C CYS A 23 -45.08 28.24 11.48
N CYS A 24 -45.07 27.39 12.50
CA CYS A 24 -44.01 26.42 12.69
C CYS A 24 -43.96 25.59 11.41
N ILE A 25 -43.09 25.96 10.48
CA ILE A 25 -42.58 25.01 9.50
C ILE A 25 -41.82 24.03 10.37
N ALA A 26 -42.47 22.90 10.66
CA ALA A 26 -41.77 21.70 11.01
C ALA A 26 -40.72 21.53 9.91
N VAL A 27 -39.46 21.82 10.24
CA VAL A 27 -38.35 21.29 9.48
C VAL A 27 -38.56 19.80 9.61
N THR A 28 -39.15 19.21 8.58
CA THR A 28 -39.01 17.80 8.33
C THR A 28 -37.51 17.61 8.25
N GLU A 29 -36.91 17.12 9.34
CA GLU A 29 -35.65 16.40 9.27
C GLU A 29 -35.90 15.33 8.21
N ASN A 30 -35.52 15.64 6.97
CA ASN A 30 -35.22 14.61 6.01
C ASN A 30 -34.03 13.88 6.64
N GLU A 31 -34.33 12.86 7.45
CA GLU A 31 -33.39 11.78 7.72
C GLU A 31 -32.97 11.29 6.34
N HIS A 32 -31.89 11.86 5.80
CA HIS A 32 -31.10 11.19 4.79
C HIS A 32 -30.55 9.95 5.47
N LYS A 33 -31.36 8.89 5.53
CA LYS A 33 -30.97 7.57 6.01
C LYS A 33 -29.79 7.18 5.14
N LEU A 34 -28.59 7.30 5.69
CA LEU A 34 -27.36 7.01 4.96
C LEU A 34 -27.50 5.60 4.36
N LYS A 35 -27.39 5.52 3.03
CA LYS A 35 -27.47 4.25 2.32
C LYS A 35 -26.10 3.58 2.39
N ILE A 36 -26.10 2.29 2.64
CA ILE A 36 -24.89 1.47 2.54
C ILE A 36 -24.47 1.46 1.08
N TYR A 37 -23.19 1.71 0.81
CA TYR A 37 -22.66 1.73 -0.54
C TYR A 37 -22.67 0.30 -1.13
N THR A 38 -23.09 0.16 -2.38
CA THR A 38 -23.16 -1.15 -3.06
C THR A 38 -22.25 -1.16 -4.28
N VAL A 39 -21.31 -2.10 -4.29
CA VAL A 39 -20.44 -2.41 -5.44
C VAL A 39 -21.01 -3.62 -6.15
N ARG A 40 -20.93 -3.66 -7.49
CA ARG A 40 -21.54 -4.72 -8.29
C ARG A 40 -20.51 -5.43 -9.16
N PHE A 41 -20.68 -6.73 -9.31
CA PHE A 41 -19.92 -7.53 -10.26
C PHE A 41 -20.78 -8.64 -10.86
N THR A 42 -20.60 -8.92 -12.15
CA THR A 42 -21.25 -10.05 -12.82
C THR A 42 -20.20 -10.98 -13.41
N THR A 43 -20.38 -12.28 -13.23
CA THR A 43 -19.58 -13.31 -13.90
C THR A 43 -20.09 -13.57 -15.33
N GLU A 44 -21.25 -13.06 -15.71
CA GLU A 44 -21.74 -13.15 -17.09
C GLU A 44 -20.87 -12.26 -18.00
N ARG A 45 -20.15 -12.90 -18.95
CA ARG A 45 -19.21 -12.23 -19.86
C ARG A 45 -18.17 -11.36 -19.13
N ALA A 46 -17.78 -11.78 -17.92
CA ALA A 46 -16.69 -11.15 -17.20
C ALA A 46 -15.41 -11.15 -18.05
N THR A 47 -14.67 -10.07 -17.98
CA THR A 47 -13.33 -9.92 -18.56
C THR A 47 -12.36 -9.48 -17.49
N ARG A 48 -11.06 -9.54 -17.78
CA ARG A 48 -10.01 -8.99 -16.91
C ARG A 48 -10.29 -7.54 -16.55
N ASN A 49 -10.70 -6.72 -17.52
CA ASN A 49 -11.02 -5.31 -17.30
C ASN A 49 -12.26 -5.10 -16.44
N SER A 50 -13.30 -5.93 -16.60
CA SER A 50 -14.50 -5.85 -15.75
C SER A 50 -14.19 -6.18 -14.29
N TYR A 51 -13.30 -7.15 -14.04
CA TYR A 51 -12.87 -7.51 -12.70
C TYR A 51 -11.93 -6.45 -12.10
N LEU A 52 -11.02 -5.87 -12.91
CA LEU A 52 -10.23 -4.70 -12.50
C LEU A 52 -11.12 -3.53 -12.08
N MET A 53 -12.17 -3.23 -12.85
CA MET A 53 -13.12 -2.17 -12.50
C MET A 53 -13.85 -2.48 -11.19
N PHE A 54 -14.32 -3.73 -11.03
CA PHE A 54 -14.95 -4.19 -9.79
C PHE A 54 -14.03 -4.00 -8.57
N MET A 55 -12.79 -4.46 -8.64
CA MET A 55 -11.81 -4.29 -7.56
C MET A 55 -11.53 -2.83 -7.26
N LYS A 56 -11.47 -1.99 -8.29
CA LYS A 56 -11.28 -0.54 -8.15
C LYS A 56 -12.47 0.13 -7.46
N ASP A 57 -13.70 -0.21 -7.85
CA ASP A 57 -14.91 0.33 -7.23
C ASP A 57 -15.03 -0.12 -5.76
N LEU A 58 -14.66 -1.37 -5.47
CA LEU A 58 -14.59 -1.89 -4.11
C LEU A 58 -13.53 -1.18 -3.27
N TYR A 59 -12.32 -1.01 -3.80
CA TYR A 59 -11.25 -0.24 -3.16
C TYR A 59 -11.70 1.18 -2.84
N ASN A 60 -12.34 1.88 -3.79
CA ASN A 60 -12.85 3.24 -3.59
C ASN A 60 -13.91 3.29 -2.48
N ALA A 61 -14.84 2.32 -2.45
CA ALA A 61 -15.85 2.22 -1.41
C ALA A 61 -15.25 1.99 -0.02
N LEU A 62 -14.27 1.09 0.09
CA LEU A 62 -13.59 0.77 1.35
C LEU A 62 -12.72 1.93 1.86
N THR A 63 -12.21 2.76 0.96
CA THR A 63 -11.22 3.81 1.27
C THR A 63 -11.79 5.22 1.29
N GLU A 64 -13.12 5.38 1.27
CA GLU A 64 -13.78 6.70 1.37
C GLU A 64 -13.39 7.43 2.66
N ARG A 65 -13.23 6.69 3.76
CA ARG A 65 -12.86 7.21 5.09
C ARG A 65 -11.52 6.67 5.61
N ALA A 66 -10.73 6.05 4.75
CA ALA A 66 -9.42 5.54 5.12
C ALA A 66 -8.43 6.69 5.38
N ASP A 67 -7.49 6.50 6.29
CA ASP A 67 -6.32 7.37 6.41
C ASP A 67 -5.39 7.12 5.22
N ARG A 68 -5.06 8.19 4.50
CA ARG A 68 -4.19 8.20 3.31
C ARG A 68 -2.94 9.05 3.51
N SER A 69 -2.59 9.34 4.76
CA SER A 69 -1.39 10.12 5.10
C SER A 69 -0.09 9.36 4.79
N GLY A 70 -0.12 8.03 4.78
CA GLY A 70 0.97 7.15 4.38
C GLY A 70 0.87 6.62 2.94
N ASP A 71 1.83 5.78 2.56
CA ASP A 71 1.92 5.21 1.19
C ASP A 71 0.84 4.15 0.89
N ILE A 72 0.29 3.51 1.93
CA ILE A 72 -0.75 2.48 1.84
C ILE A 72 -1.90 2.90 2.76
N PRO A 73 -3.16 2.94 2.28
CA PRO A 73 -4.28 3.37 3.10
C PRO A 73 -4.57 2.45 4.29
N ILE A 74 -4.88 3.07 5.43
CA ILE A 74 -5.35 2.40 6.63
C ILE A 74 -6.88 2.55 6.70
N LEU A 75 -7.58 1.43 6.73
CA LEU A 75 -9.03 1.36 6.85
C LEU A 75 -9.49 1.98 8.18
N PRO A 76 -10.70 2.58 8.21
CA PRO A 76 -11.21 3.21 9.42
C PRO A 76 -11.38 2.17 10.55
N PRO A 77 -11.18 2.57 11.82
CA PRO A 77 -11.36 1.67 12.95
C PRO A 77 -12.80 1.17 13.04
N ARG A 78 -12.99 0.02 13.69
CA ARG A 78 -14.34 -0.48 14.03
C ARG A 78 -15.07 0.60 14.83
N SER A 79 -16.28 0.97 14.40
CA SER A 79 -17.04 1.99 15.10
C SER A 79 -17.83 1.38 16.25
N ALA A 80 -17.90 2.14 17.35
CA ALA A 80 -18.65 1.78 18.55
C ALA A 80 -20.17 1.76 18.37
N GLN A 81 -20.68 2.17 17.20
CA GLN A 81 -22.10 2.16 16.84
C GLN A 81 -22.33 1.14 15.71
N PRO A 82 -22.57 -0.15 16.01
CA PRO A 82 -22.64 -1.22 15.01
C PRO A 82 -23.74 -1.03 13.96
N THR A 83 -24.70 -0.14 14.18
CA THR A 83 -25.76 0.22 13.23
C THR A 83 -25.39 1.36 12.28
N ASP A 84 -24.19 1.96 12.38
CA ASP A 84 -23.74 3.00 11.44
C ASP A 84 -23.53 2.38 10.05
N PRO A 85 -24.32 2.76 9.02
CA PRO A 85 -24.27 2.16 7.70
C PRO A 85 -22.91 2.36 7.00
N ARG A 86 -22.13 3.36 7.38
CA ARG A 86 -20.79 3.61 6.82
C ARG A 86 -19.74 2.60 7.27
N GLN A 87 -20.06 1.73 8.24
CA GLN A 87 -19.20 0.61 8.62
C GLN A 87 -19.23 -0.52 7.60
N TYR A 88 -20.15 -0.48 6.64
CA TYR A 88 -20.40 -1.59 5.75
C TYR A 88 -20.32 -1.18 4.29
N VAL A 89 -19.94 -2.15 3.46
CA VAL A 89 -20.09 -2.09 2.01
C VAL A 89 -20.83 -3.36 1.59
N LEU A 90 -21.81 -3.21 0.72
CA LEU A 90 -22.49 -4.34 0.09
C LEU A 90 -21.79 -4.68 -1.23
N VAL A 91 -21.59 -5.96 -1.48
CA VAL A 91 -21.06 -6.45 -2.76
C VAL A 91 -22.10 -7.36 -3.39
N GLU A 92 -22.70 -6.89 -4.48
CA GLU A 92 -23.71 -7.61 -5.25
C GLU A 92 -23.02 -8.41 -6.37
N LEU A 93 -23.01 -9.73 -6.23
CA LEU A 93 -22.44 -10.68 -7.18
C LEU A 93 -23.55 -11.33 -7.98
N SER A 94 -23.48 -11.25 -9.31
CA SER A 94 -24.44 -11.88 -10.21
C SER A 94 -23.79 -12.93 -11.11
N ASN A 95 -24.55 -13.95 -11.47
CA ASN A 95 -24.21 -14.90 -12.54
C ASN A 95 -24.97 -14.68 -13.85
N GLY A 96 -25.69 -13.56 -13.98
CA GLY A 96 -26.58 -13.27 -15.10
C GLY A 96 -28.03 -13.72 -14.90
N TYR A 97 -28.28 -14.63 -13.94
CA TYR A 97 -29.61 -15.16 -13.64
C TYR A 97 -30.05 -14.89 -12.20
N GLN A 98 -29.14 -15.10 -11.27
CA GLN A 98 -29.30 -14.93 -9.84
C GLN A 98 -28.27 -13.94 -9.31
N THR A 99 -28.56 -13.43 -8.12
CA THR A 99 -27.72 -12.44 -7.46
C THR A 99 -27.59 -12.79 -5.98
N VAL A 100 -26.40 -12.60 -5.43
CA VAL A 100 -26.11 -12.65 -3.99
C VAL A 100 -25.53 -11.32 -3.57
N THR A 101 -25.99 -10.79 -2.45
CA THR A 101 -25.42 -9.57 -1.86
C THR A 101 -24.64 -9.94 -0.60
N LEU A 102 -23.32 -9.81 -0.67
CA LEU A 102 -22.42 -9.98 0.47
C LEU A 102 -22.40 -8.68 1.31
N ALA A 103 -22.36 -8.81 2.63
CA ALA A 103 -22.14 -7.67 3.52
C ALA A 103 -20.73 -7.71 4.09
N LEU A 104 -19.92 -6.70 3.78
CA LEU A 104 -18.53 -6.59 4.24
C LEU A 104 -18.41 -5.53 5.33
N ASN A 105 -17.54 -5.77 6.32
CA ASN A 105 -17.14 -4.75 7.28
C ASN A 105 -15.97 -3.93 6.71
N VAL A 106 -16.09 -2.61 6.66
CA VAL A 106 -15.08 -1.70 6.08
C VAL A 106 -13.77 -1.72 6.85
N SER A 107 -13.79 -1.95 8.17
CA SER A 107 -12.57 -1.88 9.01
C SER A 107 -11.56 -2.99 8.73
N ASN A 108 -12.02 -4.13 8.22
CA ASN A 108 -11.17 -5.28 7.96
C ASN A 108 -11.47 -6.01 6.64
N VAL A 109 -12.46 -5.55 5.87
CA VAL A 109 -12.93 -6.18 4.61
C VAL A 109 -13.50 -7.60 4.81
N TYR A 110 -13.84 -8.00 6.04
CA TYR A 110 -14.40 -9.34 6.29
C TYR A 110 -15.84 -9.41 5.80
N ILE A 111 -16.18 -10.48 5.08
CA ILE A 111 -17.58 -10.84 4.80
C ILE A 111 -18.21 -11.26 6.14
N LEU A 112 -19.33 -10.64 6.49
CA LEU A 112 -20.10 -10.94 7.70
C LEU A 112 -21.22 -11.95 7.41
N GLY A 113 -21.76 -11.90 6.21
CA GLY A 113 -22.90 -12.68 5.77
C GLY A 113 -23.31 -12.32 4.36
N TYR A 114 -24.41 -12.92 3.92
CA TYR A 114 -24.96 -12.71 2.59
C TYR A 114 -26.49 -12.70 2.59
N HIS A 115 -27.06 -12.04 1.60
CA HIS A 115 -28.46 -12.09 1.24
C HIS A 115 -28.60 -12.74 -0.14
N ALA A 116 -29.49 -13.72 -0.25
CA ALA A 116 -29.80 -14.43 -1.50
C ALA A 116 -31.29 -14.72 -1.57
N SER A 117 -31.76 -15.30 -2.69
CA SER A 117 -33.17 -15.67 -2.86
C SER A 117 -33.69 -16.63 -1.78
N ALA A 118 -32.86 -17.55 -1.28
CA ALA A 118 -33.19 -18.46 -0.18
C ALA A 118 -33.24 -17.80 1.22
N GLY A 119 -32.91 -16.51 1.34
CA GLY A 119 -32.89 -15.77 2.60
C GLY A 119 -31.54 -15.12 2.91
N SER A 120 -31.44 -14.56 4.11
CA SER A 120 -30.23 -13.87 4.58
C SER A 120 -29.56 -14.67 5.68
N TYR A 121 -28.24 -14.81 5.60
CA TYR A 121 -27.46 -15.66 6.50
C TYR A 121 -26.19 -14.95 6.95
N PHE A 122 -25.88 -15.02 8.24
CA PHE A 122 -24.67 -14.43 8.83
C PHE A 122 -23.84 -15.47 9.56
N PHE A 123 -22.52 -15.29 9.59
CA PHE A 123 -21.64 -16.13 10.39
C PHE A 123 -22.02 -16.12 11.88
N SER A 124 -21.75 -17.22 12.58
CA SER A 124 -22.21 -17.45 13.95
C SER A 124 -21.70 -16.39 14.94
N ASP A 125 -20.53 -15.81 14.67
CA ASP A 125 -19.84 -14.79 15.47
C ASP A 125 -20.29 -13.34 15.19
N VAL A 126 -21.19 -13.12 14.22
CA VAL A 126 -21.73 -11.78 13.96
C VAL A 126 -22.82 -11.40 14.97
N PRO A 127 -22.72 -10.25 15.67
CA PRO A 127 -23.72 -9.78 16.63
C PRO A 127 -25.13 -9.55 16.01
N ASN A 128 -26.18 -9.80 16.78
CA ASN A 128 -27.57 -9.73 16.29
C ASN A 128 -28.02 -8.31 15.88
N ASP A 129 -27.51 -7.27 16.54
CA ASP A 129 -27.75 -5.88 16.17
C ASP A 129 -27.19 -5.56 14.77
N VAL A 130 -25.99 -6.05 14.44
CA VAL A 130 -25.40 -5.96 13.11
C VAL A 130 -26.23 -6.72 12.08
N ARG A 131 -26.61 -7.96 12.39
CA ARG A 131 -27.47 -8.80 11.53
C ARG A 131 -28.78 -8.08 11.18
N ASN A 132 -29.44 -7.52 12.20
CA ASN A 132 -30.71 -6.81 12.05
C ASN A 132 -30.56 -5.47 11.31
N ALA A 133 -29.43 -4.78 11.45
CA ALA A 133 -29.18 -3.54 10.73
C ALA A 133 -28.95 -3.77 9.23
N LEU A 134 -28.25 -4.85 8.88
CA LEU A 134 -27.91 -5.18 7.50
C LEU A 134 -29.04 -5.90 6.76
N PHE A 135 -29.44 -7.07 7.26
CA PHE A 135 -30.52 -7.88 6.67
C PHE A 135 -31.49 -8.38 7.77
N PRO A 136 -32.54 -7.61 8.08
CA PRO A 136 -33.55 -7.99 9.07
C PRO A 136 -34.16 -9.37 8.78
N GLY A 137 -34.39 -10.17 9.83
CA GLY A 137 -34.96 -11.52 9.70
C GLY A 137 -33.97 -12.57 9.20
N SER A 138 -32.68 -12.29 9.27
CA SER A 138 -31.61 -13.23 8.89
C SER A 138 -31.45 -14.40 9.86
N SER A 139 -30.92 -15.51 9.35
CA SER A 139 -30.56 -16.71 10.11
C SER A 139 -29.06 -16.77 10.37
N GLY A 140 -28.65 -17.50 11.43
CA GLY A 140 -27.25 -17.76 11.71
C GLY A 140 -26.73 -18.99 10.95
N LEU A 141 -25.53 -18.89 10.40
CA LEU A 141 -24.75 -20.03 9.92
C LEU A 141 -24.15 -20.78 11.13
N PRO A 142 -23.96 -22.10 11.05
CA PRO A 142 -23.43 -22.90 12.16
C PRO A 142 -21.90 -22.84 12.29
N PHE A 143 -21.23 -21.87 11.65
CA PHE A 143 -19.78 -21.69 11.65
C PHE A 143 -19.42 -20.20 11.53
N THR A 144 -18.20 -19.86 11.95
CA THR A 144 -17.62 -18.51 11.84
C THR A 144 -17.04 -18.26 10.45
N GLY A 145 -16.74 -16.99 10.13
CA GLY A 145 -16.06 -16.62 8.87
C GLY A 145 -14.56 -16.93 8.79
N ARG A 146 -13.98 -17.57 9.81
CA ARG A 146 -12.55 -17.96 9.83
C ARG A 146 -12.29 -19.17 8.93
N TYR A 147 -11.17 -19.18 8.22
CA TYR A 147 -10.82 -20.27 7.29
C TYR A 147 -10.89 -21.67 7.91
N GLY A 148 -10.30 -21.91 9.09
CA GLY A 148 -10.35 -23.24 9.71
C GLY A 148 -11.77 -23.75 10.01
N ALA A 149 -12.71 -22.85 10.34
CA ALA A 149 -14.12 -23.23 10.53
C ALA A 149 -14.83 -23.49 9.18
N LEU A 150 -14.51 -22.68 8.17
CA LEU A 150 -15.03 -22.84 6.81
C LEU A 150 -14.52 -24.11 6.13
N GLU A 151 -13.23 -24.42 6.22
CA GLU A 151 -12.59 -25.63 5.68
C GLU A 151 -13.21 -26.89 6.31
N GLY A 152 -13.36 -26.90 7.64
CA GLY A 152 -14.04 -27.97 8.36
C GLY A 152 -15.51 -28.13 7.95
N ALA A 153 -16.24 -27.03 7.73
CA ALA A 153 -17.62 -27.07 7.26
C ALA A 153 -17.74 -27.50 5.79
N ALA A 154 -16.76 -27.13 4.95
CA ALA A 154 -16.64 -27.46 3.53
C ALA A 154 -16.21 -28.92 3.28
N GLY A 155 -15.72 -29.59 4.33
CA GLY A 155 -15.22 -30.96 4.25
C GLY A 155 -13.93 -31.07 3.43
N VAL A 156 -13.05 -30.08 3.55
CA VAL A 156 -11.69 -30.08 2.97
C VAL A 156 -10.67 -29.96 4.09
N GLY A 157 -9.45 -30.47 3.87
CA GLY A 157 -8.36 -30.30 4.83
C GLY A 157 -7.69 -28.93 4.69
N ASP A 158 -7.74 -28.35 3.49
CA ASP A 158 -7.08 -27.09 3.16
C ASP A 158 -7.86 -26.35 2.07
N ARG A 159 -8.01 -25.01 2.16
CA ARG A 159 -8.66 -24.21 1.11
C ARG A 159 -7.96 -24.27 -0.24
N ARG A 160 -6.69 -24.69 -0.31
CA ARG A 160 -5.96 -24.99 -1.56
C ARG A 160 -6.60 -26.12 -2.38
N GLU A 161 -7.51 -26.90 -1.79
CA GLU A 161 -8.28 -27.91 -2.52
C GLU A 161 -9.46 -27.32 -3.32
N ILE A 162 -9.80 -26.04 -3.09
CA ILE A 162 -10.95 -25.38 -3.71
C ILE A 162 -10.45 -24.45 -4.83
N PRO A 163 -10.79 -24.73 -6.10
CA PRO A 163 -10.38 -23.90 -7.23
C PRO A 163 -11.04 -22.52 -7.19
N LEU A 164 -10.33 -21.53 -7.71
CA LEU A 164 -10.78 -20.16 -7.91
C LEU A 164 -10.84 -19.85 -9.41
N GLY A 165 -11.82 -19.03 -9.81
CA GLY A 165 -12.03 -18.62 -11.19
C GLY A 165 -13.44 -18.13 -11.42
N MET A 166 -13.70 -17.52 -12.59
CA MET A 166 -15.01 -16.93 -12.89
C MET A 166 -16.13 -17.98 -12.98
N ASN A 167 -15.82 -19.18 -13.48
CA ASN A 167 -16.76 -20.30 -13.51
C ASN A 167 -17.07 -20.84 -12.11
N GLU A 168 -16.05 -20.97 -11.26
CA GLU A 168 -16.20 -21.40 -9.87
C GLU A 168 -17.08 -20.40 -9.10
N LEU A 169 -16.78 -19.10 -9.20
CA LEU A 169 -17.59 -18.06 -8.59
C LEU A 169 -19.04 -18.10 -9.08
N ARG A 170 -19.25 -18.33 -10.38
CA ARG A 170 -20.59 -18.45 -10.98
C ARG A 170 -21.40 -19.57 -10.34
N GLN A 171 -20.81 -20.76 -10.23
CA GLN A 171 -21.46 -21.92 -9.61
C GLN A 171 -21.72 -21.69 -8.12
N HIS A 172 -20.81 -21.00 -7.43
CA HIS A 172 -20.97 -20.71 -6.01
C HIS A 172 -22.05 -19.64 -5.73
N ILE A 173 -22.29 -18.69 -6.65
CA ILE A 173 -23.45 -17.79 -6.61
C ILE A 173 -24.77 -18.59 -6.70
N ASP A 174 -24.84 -19.62 -7.54
CA ASP A 174 -26.01 -20.51 -7.62
C ASP A 174 -26.21 -21.29 -6.32
N ASN A 175 -25.13 -21.85 -5.76
CA ASN A 175 -25.18 -22.60 -4.51
C ASN A 175 -25.73 -21.76 -3.35
N LEU A 176 -25.28 -20.51 -3.21
CA LEU A 176 -25.76 -19.59 -2.17
C LEU A 176 -27.24 -19.21 -2.34
N ASN A 177 -27.75 -19.22 -3.57
CA ASN A 177 -29.15 -18.95 -3.86
C ASN A 177 -30.07 -20.15 -3.68
N CYS A 178 -29.59 -21.36 -4.01
CA CYS A 178 -30.46 -22.53 -4.13
C CYS A 178 -30.37 -23.49 -2.94
N ILE A 179 -29.31 -23.41 -2.12
CA ILE A 179 -29.08 -24.35 -1.01
C ILE A 179 -29.40 -23.69 0.32
N ASN A 180 -30.26 -24.35 1.12
CA ASN A 180 -30.48 -23.96 2.50
C ASN A 180 -29.31 -24.45 3.39
N PRO A 181 -28.56 -23.55 4.06
CA PRO A 181 -27.38 -23.91 4.85
C PRO A 181 -27.69 -24.83 6.03
N ASN A 182 -28.94 -24.84 6.53
CA ASN A 182 -29.34 -25.75 7.61
C ASN A 182 -29.43 -27.22 7.16
N ASN A 183 -29.64 -27.46 5.86
CA ASN A 183 -29.76 -28.80 5.30
C ASN A 183 -28.41 -29.32 4.78
N ASN A 184 -27.61 -28.45 4.15
CA ASN A 184 -26.30 -28.83 3.62
C ASN A 184 -25.30 -27.67 3.72
N ARG A 185 -24.41 -27.76 4.71
CA ARG A 185 -23.42 -26.72 5.01
C ARG A 185 -22.21 -26.71 4.08
N ALA A 186 -21.83 -27.86 3.51
CA ALA A 186 -20.55 -27.96 2.79
C ALA A 186 -20.49 -27.12 1.51
N PRO A 187 -21.51 -27.12 0.62
CA PRO A 187 -21.51 -26.26 -0.57
C PRO A 187 -21.52 -24.76 -0.23
N ILE A 188 -22.18 -24.38 0.87
CA ILE A 188 -22.22 -22.98 1.35
C ILE A 188 -20.87 -22.55 1.88
N ALA A 189 -20.20 -23.39 2.67
CA ALA A 189 -18.86 -23.10 3.17
C ALA A 189 -17.83 -22.98 2.03
N ARG A 190 -17.88 -23.87 1.02
CA ARG A 190 -17.05 -23.76 -0.19
C ARG A 190 -17.34 -22.46 -0.96
N ALA A 191 -18.61 -22.11 -1.13
CA ALA A 191 -19.00 -20.87 -1.79
C ALA A 191 -18.46 -19.62 -1.06
N LEU A 192 -18.55 -19.61 0.27
CA LEU A 192 -18.03 -18.50 1.07
C LEU A 192 -16.50 -18.42 1.03
N ILE A 193 -15.79 -19.55 1.00
CA ILE A 193 -14.32 -19.55 0.78
C ILE A 193 -13.96 -18.89 -0.56
N VAL A 194 -14.67 -19.24 -1.64
CA VAL A 194 -14.45 -18.64 -2.96
C VAL A 194 -14.78 -17.15 -2.96
N CYS A 195 -15.90 -16.74 -2.37
CA CYS A 195 -16.27 -15.32 -2.25
C CYS A 195 -15.24 -14.53 -1.41
N ILE A 196 -14.76 -15.08 -0.29
CA ILE A 196 -13.74 -14.41 0.54
C ILE A 196 -12.46 -14.21 -0.27
N GLN A 197 -11.92 -15.25 -0.91
CA GLN A 197 -10.68 -15.15 -1.67
C GLN A 197 -10.82 -14.23 -2.89
N MET A 198 -11.93 -14.31 -3.64
CA MET A 198 -12.13 -13.54 -4.86
C MET A 198 -12.67 -12.12 -4.66
N VAL A 199 -13.04 -11.73 -3.43
CA VAL A 199 -13.54 -10.39 -3.11
C VAL A 199 -12.70 -9.74 -2.02
N SER A 200 -12.69 -10.31 -0.81
CA SER A 200 -12.01 -9.74 0.34
C SER A 200 -10.50 -9.81 0.19
N GLU A 201 -9.95 -11.00 -0.09
CA GLU A 201 -8.49 -11.15 -0.21
C GLU A 201 -7.93 -10.42 -1.43
N ALA A 202 -8.63 -10.49 -2.56
CA ALA A 202 -8.29 -9.70 -3.75
C ALA A 202 -8.34 -8.18 -3.51
N ALA A 203 -9.22 -7.67 -2.64
CA ALA A 203 -9.25 -6.26 -2.28
C ALA A 203 -8.13 -5.86 -1.31
N ARG A 204 -7.69 -6.78 -0.43
CA ARG A 204 -6.59 -6.56 0.51
C ARG A 204 -5.22 -6.68 -0.15
N MET A 205 -5.09 -7.59 -1.11
CA MET A 205 -3.83 -8.09 -1.65
C MET A 205 -3.80 -8.05 -3.17
N ARG A 206 -2.91 -7.23 -3.73
CA ARG A 206 -2.74 -7.03 -5.17
C ARG A 206 -2.13 -8.23 -5.88
N ASN A 207 -1.30 -9.01 -5.20
CA ASN A 207 -0.79 -10.28 -5.73
C ASN A 207 -1.92 -11.31 -5.88
N ILE A 208 -2.85 -11.38 -4.92
CA ILE A 208 -4.03 -12.25 -5.01
C ILE A 208 -4.97 -11.76 -6.13
N GLN A 209 -5.19 -10.44 -6.19
CA GLN A 209 -5.89 -9.81 -7.30
C GLN A 209 -5.29 -10.21 -8.66
N GLN A 210 -3.96 -10.18 -8.78
CA GLN A 210 -3.25 -10.55 -10.01
C GLN A 210 -3.49 -12.02 -10.39
N GLN A 211 -3.47 -12.95 -9.43
CA GLN A 211 -3.70 -14.37 -9.72
C GLN A 211 -5.11 -14.59 -10.29
N ILE A 212 -6.12 -13.91 -9.73
CA ILE A 212 -7.49 -13.97 -10.25
C ILE A 212 -7.58 -13.33 -11.64
N LEU A 213 -6.92 -12.19 -11.85
CA LEU A 213 -6.88 -11.52 -13.14
C LEU A 213 -6.20 -12.36 -14.23
N ALA A 214 -5.28 -13.25 -13.88
CA ALA A 214 -4.62 -14.16 -14.83
C ALA A 214 -5.59 -15.17 -15.45
N VAL A 215 -6.69 -15.48 -14.77
CA VAL A 215 -7.74 -16.42 -15.24
C VAL A 215 -9.09 -15.75 -15.49
N ALA A 216 -9.16 -14.41 -15.42
CA ALA A 216 -10.39 -13.62 -15.55
C ALA A 216 -10.80 -13.32 -17.00
N GLU A 217 -9.93 -13.59 -17.97
CA GLU A 217 -10.24 -13.40 -19.39
C GLU A 217 -10.84 -14.69 -19.98
N PRO A 218 -11.99 -14.61 -20.67
CA PRO A 218 -12.59 -15.79 -21.27
C PRO A 218 -11.74 -16.29 -22.45
N HIS A 219 -11.65 -17.60 -22.59
CA HIS A 219 -11.13 -18.25 -23.78
C HIS A 219 -12.09 -18.07 -24.96
N ALA A 220 -11.61 -18.39 -26.17
CA ALA A 220 -12.40 -18.24 -27.41
C ALA A 220 -13.70 -19.08 -27.42
N ASP A 221 -13.75 -20.16 -26.64
CA ASP A 221 -14.93 -21.01 -26.45
C ASP A 221 -15.88 -20.51 -25.34
N GLY A 222 -15.57 -19.39 -24.70
CA GLY A 222 -16.34 -18.80 -23.60
C GLY A 222 -16.09 -19.44 -22.23
N THR A 223 -15.17 -20.41 -22.12
CA THR A 223 -14.73 -20.96 -20.83
C THR A 223 -13.72 -20.02 -20.16
N TYR A 224 -13.48 -20.22 -18.87
CA TYR A 224 -12.50 -19.46 -18.10
C TYR A 224 -11.46 -20.41 -17.52
N GLY A 225 -10.24 -19.92 -17.37
CA GLY A 225 -9.22 -20.60 -16.58
C GLY A 225 -9.63 -20.72 -15.11
N THR A 226 -8.96 -21.62 -14.41
CA THR A 226 -9.06 -21.79 -12.96
C THR A 226 -7.66 -22.00 -12.38
N PHE A 227 -7.51 -21.72 -11.10
CA PHE A 227 -6.29 -22.05 -10.35
C PHE A 227 -6.65 -22.43 -8.92
N ASN A 228 -5.78 -23.21 -8.29
CA ASN A 228 -5.87 -23.46 -6.86
C ASN A 228 -4.89 -22.53 -6.15
N PRO A 229 -5.25 -21.96 -4.98
CA PRO A 229 -4.32 -21.16 -4.19
C PRO A 229 -3.04 -21.95 -3.89
N ASP A 230 -1.89 -21.30 -4.00
CA ASP A 230 -0.60 -21.89 -3.60
C ASP A 230 -0.28 -21.58 -2.12
N GLY A 231 0.76 -22.19 -1.57
CA GLY A 231 1.14 -21.97 -0.17
C GLY A 231 1.46 -20.51 0.12
N LEU A 232 2.10 -19.81 -0.82
CA LEU A 232 2.47 -18.40 -0.64
C LEU A 232 1.24 -17.48 -0.60
N MET A 233 0.26 -17.67 -1.48
CA MET A 233 -1.02 -16.96 -1.44
C MET A 233 -1.69 -17.18 -0.08
N THR A 234 -1.74 -18.42 0.40
CA THR A 234 -2.36 -18.70 1.70
C THR A 234 -1.64 -18.04 2.87
N GLU A 235 -0.31 -17.92 2.81
CA GLU A 235 0.48 -17.21 3.84
C GLU A 235 0.26 -15.69 3.82
N TYR A 236 0.04 -15.09 2.65
CA TYR A 236 -0.34 -13.67 2.58
C TYR A 236 -1.71 -13.40 3.21
N GLU A 237 -2.67 -14.29 3.00
CA GLU A 237 -4.01 -14.20 3.59
C GLU A 237 -3.95 -14.32 5.11
N THR A 238 -3.19 -15.28 5.64
CA THR A 238 -3.06 -15.49 7.10
C THR A 238 -2.23 -14.40 7.78
N SER A 239 -1.26 -13.81 7.08
CA SER A 239 -0.33 -12.82 7.63
C SER A 239 -0.74 -11.37 7.37
N TRP A 240 -1.94 -11.11 6.84
CA TRP A 240 -2.37 -9.75 6.47
C TRP A 240 -2.30 -8.76 7.64
N GLU A 241 -2.78 -9.16 8.82
CA GLU A 241 -2.76 -8.33 10.04
C GLU A 241 -1.32 -8.10 10.52
N ASP A 242 -0.47 -9.13 10.51
CA ASP A 242 0.94 -9.04 10.89
C ASP A 242 1.74 -8.11 9.97
N ILE A 243 1.54 -8.23 8.65
CA ILE A 243 2.14 -7.32 7.66
C ILE A 243 1.67 -5.89 7.91
N SER A 244 0.38 -5.69 8.18
CA SER A 244 -0.20 -4.36 8.43
C SER A 244 0.37 -3.72 9.70
N SER A 245 0.52 -4.51 10.77
CA SER A 245 1.13 -4.09 12.03
C SER A 245 2.61 -3.73 11.84
N ALA A 246 3.36 -4.54 11.08
CA ALA A 246 4.76 -4.27 10.77
C ALA A 246 4.95 -2.96 9.97
N ILE A 247 4.04 -2.66 9.04
CA ILE A 247 4.04 -1.40 8.29
C ILE A 247 3.70 -0.21 9.19
N GLN A 248 2.66 -0.31 10.03
CA GLN A 248 2.21 0.80 10.88
C GLN A 248 3.21 1.10 12.02
N SER A 249 3.97 0.11 12.48
CA SER A 249 5.07 0.26 13.46
C SER A 249 6.41 0.64 12.81
N ALA A 250 6.48 0.70 11.48
CA ALA A 250 7.73 0.97 10.78
C ALA A 250 8.29 2.35 11.11
N THR A 251 9.61 2.42 11.24
CA THR A 251 10.35 3.69 11.37
C THR A 251 11.05 3.95 10.05
N ASP A 252 10.64 5.02 9.36
CA ASP A 252 11.14 5.41 8.03
C ASP A 252 11.09 4.26 7.01
N GLY A 253 10.03 3.43 7.08
CA GLY A 253 9.80 2.29 6.19
C GLY A 253 10.51 0.99 6.59
N ILE A 254 11.25 0.96 7.69
CA ILE A 254 11.90 -0.24 8.24
C ILE A 254 11.00 -0.88 9.29
N PHE A 255 10.75 -2.17 9.17
CA PHE A 255 9.94 -2.88 10.16
C PHE A 255 10.70 -3.08 11.47
N ALA A 256 10.00 -2.89 12.59
CA ALA A 256 10.51 -3.16 13.92
C ALA A 256 10.93 -4.64 14.07
N SER A 257 10.11 -5.53 13.53
CA SER A 257 10.33 -6.96 13.44
C SER A 257 10.00 -7.43 12.03
N ALA A 258 10.85 -8.29 11.45
CA ALA A 258 10.57 -8.85 10.13
C ALA A 258 9.41 -9.84 10.19
N VAL A 259 8.52 -9.79 9.20
CA VAL A 259 7.44 -10.77 9.02
C VAL A 259 7.98 -11.91 8.16
N ARG A 260 7.76 -13.15 8.61
CA ARG A 260 8.27 -14.37 7.96
C ARG A 260 7.08 -15.18 7.43
N LEU A 261 7.01 -15.33 6.12
CA LEU A 261 6.01 -16.15 5.45
C LEU A 261 6.63 -17.50 5.14
N VAL A 262 6.09 -18.58 5.70
CA VAL A 262 6.66 -19.93 5.58
C VAL A 262 5.67 -20.81 4.83
N TYR A 263 6.06 -21.24 3.62
CA TYR A 263 5.17 -21.98 2.72
C TYR A 263 5.98 -23.03 1.96
N ASP A 264 5.41 -24.23 1.78
CA ASP A 264 5.97 -25.27 0.90
C ASP A 264 7.50 -25.49 1.05
N ALA A 265 8.00 -25.52 2.30
CA ALA A 265 9.42 -25.61 2.69
C ALA A 265 10.33 -24.44 2.24
N GLN A 266 9.74 -23.32 1.85
CA GLN A 266 10.38 -22.04 1.54
C GLN A 266 10.05 -21.01 2.62
N GLU A 267 10.86 -19.96 2.67
CA GLU A 267 10.66 -18.82 3.56
C GLU A 267 10.86 -17.51 2.79
N LEU A 268 9.89 -16.61 2.92
CA LEU A 268 9.99 -15.23 2.45
C LEU A 268 10.00 -14.28 3.65
N VAL A 269 11.05 -13.46 3.74
CA VAL A 269 11.23 -12.50 4.84
C VAL A 269 10.94 -11.08 4.36
N LEU A 270 9.95 -10.45 4.98
CA LEU A 270 9.53 -9.08 4.74
C LEU A 270 10.03 -8.19 5.88
N SER A 271 10.79 -7.16 5.56
CA SER A 271 11.49 -6.32 6.56
C SER A 271 11.36 -4.82 6.30
N THR A 272 10.78 -4.44 5.16
CA THR A 272 10.63 -3.04 4.75
C THR A 272 9.31 -2.81 4.02
N LEU A 273 8.77 -1.59 4.12
CA LEU A 273 7.59 -1.14 3.38
C LEU A 273 7.73 -1.36 1.87
N ARG A 274 8.93 -1.15 1.33
CA ARG A 274 9.19 -1.28 -0.10
C ARG A 274 8.98 -2.70 -0.64
N GLN A 275 9.22 -3.73 0.17
CA GLN A 275 8.95 -5.12 -0.22
C GLN A 275 7.46 -5.42 -0.36
N VAL A 276 6.60 -4.65 0.32
CA VAL A 276 5.16 -4.94 0.44
C VAL A 276 4.26 -3.90 -0.21
N ILE A 277 4.77 -2.70 -0.54
CA ILE A 277 3.97 -1.58 -1.10
C ILE A 277 3.21 -1.92 -2.39
N PHE A 278 3.66 -2.95 -3.11
CA PHE A 278 3.01 -3.41 -4.32
C PHE A 278 2.21 -4.72 -4.13
N ILE A 279 2.24 -5.27 -2.92
CA ILE A 279 1.59 -6.53 -2.52
C ILE A 279 0.30 -6.21 -1.77
N ILE A 280 0.37 -5.39 -0.72
CA ILE A 280 -0.79 -5.06 0.12
C ILE A 280 -1.47 -3.79 -0.38
N ALA A 281 -2.77 -3.86 -0.69
CA ALA A 281 -3.58 -2.73 -1.14
C ALA A 281 -4.20 -1.94 0.01
N LEU A 282 -4.64 -2.64 1.06
CA LEU A 282 -5.41 -2.10 2.18
C LEU A 282 -4.89 -2.69 3.49
N MET A 283 -4.84 -1.87 4.54
CA MET A 283 -4.47 -2.31 5.90
C MET A 283 -5.64 -2.09 6.87
N PRO A 284 -5.94 -3.02 7.77
CA PRO A 284 -6.76 -2.71 8.94
C PRO A 284 -5.98 -1.76 9.85
N MET A 285 -6.70 -1.01 10.69
CA MET A 285 -6.06 -0.20 11.72
C MET A 285 -5.63 -1.09 12.88
N GLU A 286 -4.32 -1.25 13.08
CA GLU A 286 -3.74 -2.09 14.14
C GLU A 286 -3.28 -1.26 15.34
N CYS A 287 -2.84 -0.03 15.10
CA CYS A 287 -2.42 0.88 16.15
C CYS A 287 -2.72 2.34 15.79
N ASN A 288 -3.01 3.17 16.79
CA ASN A 288 -3.12 4.61 16.63
C ASN A 288 -1.75 5.19 16.32
N PRO A 289 -1.56 5.86 15.17
CA PRO A 289 -0.35 6.62 14.93
C PRO A 289 -0.22 7.69 16.01
N ARG A 290 0.94 7.77 16.68
CA ARG A 290 1.18 8.83 17.67
C ARG A 290 0.95 10.18 16.98
N PRO A 291 0.21 11.13 17.59
CA PRO A 291 0.22 12.49 17.10
C PRO A 291 1.67 12.96 17.09
N ASN A 292 2.14 13.43 15.93
CA ASN A 292 3.47 14.04 15.81
C ASN A 292 3.64 15.04 16.94
N LEU A 293 4.59 14.80 17.85
CA LEU A 293 5.02 15.76 18.87
C LEU A 293 5.85 16.88 18.21
N GLN A 294 5.27 17.53 17.21
CA GLN A 294 5.63 18.88 16.82
C GLN A 294 4.43 19.74 17.23
N PHE A 295 4.70 20.73 18.08
CA PHE A 295 3.75 21.66 18.71
C PHE A 295 3.00 21.14 19.94
N LEU A 296 3.70 21.14 21.08
CA LEU A 296 3.18 21.70 22.34
C LEU A 296 4.40 22.01 23.25
N ARG A 297 5.10 23.10 22.95
CA ARG A 297 5.89 23.80 23.97
C ARG A 297 4.88 24.60 24.79
N MET A 298 4.56 24.14 25.99
CA MET A 298 4.01 25.01 27.02
C MET A 298 4.60 24.65 28.38
N SER A 299 4.75 25.71 29.18
CA SER A 299 5.81 25.94 30.15
C SER A 299 5.90 24.95 31.31
N THR A 300 7.11 24.84 31.84
CA THR A 300 7.44 24.18 33.10
C THR A 300 6.60 24.72 34.26
N SER A 301 5.87 23.84 34.93
CA SER A 301 5.38 24.06 36.29
C SER A 301 5.31 22.71 37.00
N THR A 302 6.17 22.56 38.00
CA THR A 302 6.29 21.42 38.88
C THR A 302 5.01 21.21 39.72
N SER A 303 4.45 20.01 39.69
CA SER A 303 3.70 19.47 40.83
C SER A 303 3.62 17.95 40.77
N SER A 304 4.15 17.32 41.81
CA SER A 304 3.97 15.90 42.10
C SER A 304 2.48 15.57 42.26
N LEU A 305 2.02 14.48 41.66
CA LEU A 305 0.80 13.80 42.11
C LEU A 305 0.89 12.29 41.82
N ARG A 306 0.29 11.56 42.75
CA ARG A 306 0.44 10.16 43.08
C ARG A 306 -0.12 9.22 42.01
N SER A 307 0.51 8.06 41.92
CA SER A 307 -0.03 6.85 41.31
C SER A 307 -1.44 6.56 41.83
N SER A 308 -2.40 6.53 40.92
CA SER A 308 -3.72 5.94 41.08
C SER A 308 -4.14 5.46 39.70
N GLY A 309 -4.46 4.18 39.60
CA GLY A 309 -4.57 3.43 38.37
C GLY A 309 -5.46 4.08 37.31
N LEU A 310 -4.88 4.23 36.12
CA LEU A 310 -5.59 4.41 34.86
C LEU A 310 -5.20 3.23 33.97
N VAL A 311 -6.21 2.63 33.37
CA VAL A 311 -6.12 1.58 32.37
C VAL A 311 -5.12 2.02 31.30
N ASP A 312 -4.02 1.28 31.17
CA ASP A 312 -2.99 1.49 30.17
C ASP A 312 -3.55 1.07 28.80
N ASN A 313 -4.16 2.02 28.10
CA ASN A 313 -4.66 1.82 26.74
C ASN A 313 -3.49 2.14 25.78
N SER A 314 -2.49 1.26 25.74
CA SER A 314 -1.29 1.43 24.92
C SER A 314 -1.56 1.06 23.45
N ASP A 315 -2.54 1.72 22.82
CA ASP A 315 -2.87 1.53 21.39
C ASP A 315 -1.88 2.28 20.46
N THR A 316 -0.71 2.73 20.94
CA THR A 316 0.23 3.50 20.10
C THR A 316 1.26 2.58 19.45
N CYS A 317 1.48 2.73 18.15
CA CYS A 317 2.51 1.95 17.43
C CYS A 317 3.89 2.15 18.10
N GLU A 318 4.45 1.09 18.68
CA GLU A 318 5.78 1.15 19.29
C GLU A 318 6.84 1.21 18.18
N LYS A 319 7.49 2.37 18.05
CA LYS A 319 8.57 2.57 17.07
C LYS A 319 9.90 2.12 17.67
N VAL A 320 10.67 1.34 16.91
CA VAL A 320 12.07 1.06 17.26
C VAL A 320 12.86 2.35 17.11
N LEU A 321 13.36 2.88 18.22
CA LEU A 321 14.03 4.19 18.25
C LEU A 321 15.46 4.19 17.67
N ALA A 322 16.05 3.01 17.48
CA ALA A 322 17.44 2.85 17.03
C ALA A 322 17.68 1.53 16.25
N PRO A 323 16.97 1.25 15.13
CA PRO A 323 17.25 0.06 14.33
C PRO A 323 18.67 0.11 13.76
N THR A 324 19.34 -1.03 13.72
CA THR A 324 20.64 -1.19 13.04
C THR A 324 20.44 -2.00 11.77
N SER A 325 20.87 -1.46 10.64
CA SER A 325 20.74 -2.10 9.33
C SER A 325 21.79 -1.60 8.34
N HIS A 326 21.87 -2.22 7.15
CA HIS A 326 22.58 -1.60 6.04
C HIS A 326 21.77 -0.43 5.48
N ILE A 327 22.45 0.57 4.94
CA ILE A 327 21.82 1.61 4.11
C ILE A 327 22.25 1.34 2.67
N THR A 328 21.31 0.98 1.81
CA THR A 328 21.53 0.66 0.39
C THR A 328 21.18 1.85 -0.49
N GLY A 329 21.91 2.06 -1.59
CA GLY A 329 21.68 3.16 -2.50
C GLY A 329 22.04 2.81 -3.95
N GLN A 330 22.71 3.75 -4.63
CA GLN A 330 23.09 3.64 -6.05
C GLN A 330 23.71 2.27 -6.37
N ASN A 331 23.23 1.62 -7.44
CA ASN A 331 23.66 0.28 -7.87
C ASN A 331 23.45 -0.86 -6.86
N GLY A 332 22.62 -0.64 -5.83
CA GLY A 332 22.42 -1.62 -4.77
C GLY A 332 23.62 -1.76 -3.84
N PHE A 333 24.54 -0.79 -3.87
CA PHE A 333 25.67 -0.72 -2.96
C PHE A 333 25.26 -0.20 -1.59
N CYS A 334 26.05 -0.55 -0.59
CA CYS A 334 25.87 -0.17 0.80
C CYS A 334 26.72 1.04 1.13
N VAL A 335 26.17 1.92 1.97
CA VAL A 335 26.92 3.00 2.63
C VAL A 335 27.98 2.35 3.51
N ASP A 336 29.24 2.70 3.26
CA ASP A 336 30.42 2.00 3.78
C ASP A 336 31.45 3.01 4.30
N VAL A 337 31.95 2.79 5.52
CA VAL A 337 33.11 3.52 6.05
C VAL A 337 34.36 2.97 5.39
N TYR A 338 35.04 3.80 4.58
CA TYR A 338 36.12 3.40 3.69
C TYR A 338 37.20 2.58 4.42
N GLU A 339 37.50 1.39 3.88
CA GLU A 339 38.45 0.40 4.44
C GLU A 339 38.15 -0.06 5.87
N GLY A 340 36.97 0.26 6.42
CA GLY A 340 36.60 -0.04 7.80
C GLY A 340 37.41 0.74 8.85
N ILE A 341 38.01 1.88 8.47
CA ILE A 341 38.87 2.68 9.35
C ILE A 341 38.05 3.82 9.97
N TYR A 342 38.04 3.91 11.30
CA TYR A 342 37.21 4.87 12.05
C TYR A 342 38.01 6.07 12.61
N HIS A 343 39.05 6.55 11.94
CA HIS A 343 39.67 7.82 12.33
C HIS A 343 38.78 8.99 11.90
N ASP A 344 38.76 10.07 12.68
CA ASP A 344 37.92 11.23 12.39
C ASP A 344 38.29 11.86 11.04
N GLY A 345 37.28 12.03 10.19
CA GLY A 345 37.45 12.55 8.84
C GLY A 345 37.62 11.48 7.76
N ASN A 346 37.69 10.19 8.11
CA ASN A 346 37.70 9.16 7.07
C ASN A 346 36.39 9.20 6.26
N LYS A 347 36.52 9.09 4.93
CA LYS A 347 35.39 9.26 4.01
C LYS A 347 34.42 8.08 4.08
N VAL A 348 33.16 8.37 3.76
CA VAL A 348 32.12 7.36 3.55
C VAL A 348 31.86 7.21 2.05
N ILE A 349 31.72 5.98 1.60
CA ILE A 349 31.57 5.62 0.18
C ILE A 349 30.34 4.71 -0.03
N LEU A 350 30.04 4.40 -1.28
CA LEU A 350 29.18 3.28 -1.66
C LEU A 350 30.04 2.11 -2.13
N TRP A 351 29.83 0.95 -1.52
CA TRP A 351 30.58 -0.28 -1.82
C TRP A 351 29.66 -1.51 -1.90
N GLU A 352 30.17 -2.59 -2.48
CA GLU A 352 29.42 -3.86 -2.52
C GLU A 352 28.99 -4.29 -1.10
N CYS A 353 27.72 -4.62 -0.95
CA CYS A 353 27.16 -5.01 0.34
C CYS A 353 27.74 -6.35 0.79
N GLY A 354 28.50 -6.35 1.89
CA GLY A 354 28.99 -7.56 2.52
C GLY A 354 28.05 -8.09 3.60
N GLN A 355 28.17 -9.38 3.90
CA GLN A 355 27.46 -9.99 5.03
C GLN A 355 28.20 -9.67 6.34
N ASN A 356 27.50 -9.13 7.34
CA ASN A 356 28.03 -8.84 8.68
C ASN A 356 29.29 -7.94 8.71
N GLN A 357 29.42 -7.02 7.76
CA GLN A 357 30.50 -6.04 7.74
C GLN A 357 30.15 -4.85 8.64
N ALA A 358 30.81 -4.73 9.79
CA ALA A 358 30.53 -3.68 10.77
C ALA A 358 30.62 -2.26 10.19
N ASN A 359 31.51 -2.04 9.23
CA ASN A 359 31.67 -0.77 8.50
C ASN A 359 30.55 -0.42 7.52
N GLN A 360 29.58 -1.33 7.34
CA GLN A 360 28.36 -1.12 6.55
C GLN A 360 27.08 -1.17 7.40
N LEU A 361 27.21 -1.36 8.71
CA LEU A 361 26.09 -1.36 9.64
C LEU A 361 25.90 0.02 10.25
N TRP A 362 24.67 0.51 10.18
CA TRP A 362 24.30 1.85 10.62
C TRP A 362 23.11 1.79 11.58
N THR A 363 23.30 2.36 12.77
CA THR A 363 22.25 2.57 13.76
C THR A 363 21.56 3.91 13.48
N LEU A 364 20.27 3.88 13.18
CA LEU A 364 19.48 5.05 12.82
C LEU A 364 18.76 5.55 14.06
N THR A 365 19.24 6.62 14.67
CA THR A 365 18.78 7.01 16.01
C THR A 365 17.74 8.13 15.89
N SER A 366 16.46 7.79 16.03
CA SER A 366 15.35 8.74 15.82
C SER A 366 15.19 9.77 16.94
N ASN A 367 15.79 9.55 18.11
CA ASN A 367 15.70 10.49 19.25
C ASN A 367 16.57 11.74 19.08
N ASP A 368 17.70 11.61 18.37
CA ASP A 368 18.68 12.67 18.18
C ASP A 368 19.02 12.90 16.70
N ASN A 369 18.36 12.20 15.78
CA ASN A 369 18.52 12.27 14.33
C ASN A 369 19.96 12.01 13.85
N THR A 370 20.69 11.11 14.51
CA THR A 370 22.03 10.69 14.08
C THR A 370 22.02 9.33 13.40
N ILE A 371 22.90 9.16 12.42
CA ILE A 371 23.18 7.88 11.76
C ILE A 371 24.57 7.45 12.20
N ARG A 372 24.70 6.30 12.88
CA ARG A 372 25.92 5.92 13.60
C ARG A 372 26.51 4.61 13.12
N SER A 373 27.84 4.51 13.07
CA SER A 373 28.57 3.27 12.81
C SER A 373 29.85 3.25 13.63
N GLY A 374 30.22 2.09 14.21
CA GLY A 374 31.45 1.93 15.00
C GLY A 374 31.58 2.92 16.18
N GLY A 375 30.46 3.35 16.76
CA GLY A 375 30.42 4.36 17.84
C GLY A 375 30.60 5.81 17.38
N LYS A 376 30.74 6.06 16.07
CA LYS A 376 30.90 7.38 15.46
C LYS A 376 29.68 7.76 14.60
N CYS A 377 29.60 9.03 14.21
CA CYS A 377 28.48 9.62 13.51
C CYS A 377 28.79 9.87 12.02
N LEU A 378 27.83 9.57 11.14
CA LEU A 378 27.81 10.06 9.78
C LEU A 378 27.75 11.59 9.82
N THR A 379 28.73 12.25 9.22
CA THR A 379 28.96 13.69 9.42
C THR A 379 29.25 14.35 8.07
N THR A 380 28.58 15.46 7.76
CA THR A 380 28.98 16.26 6.61
C THR A 380 30.20 17.12 6.95
N TYR A 381 31.20 17.16 6.08
CA TYR A 381 32.38 18.02 6.29
C TYR A 381 32.03 19.51 6.35
N GLY A 382 31.02 19.91 5.58
CA GLY A 382 30.52 21.28 5.53
C GLY A 382 29.11 21.36 4.94
N TYR A 383 28.63 22.58 4.71
CA TYR A 383 27.23 22.84 4.33
C TYR A 383 27.07 23.34 2.90
N SER A 384 28.09 23.18 2.06
CA SER A 384 28.07 23.52 0.63
C SER A 384 27.94 22.27 -0.22
N SER A 385 27.34 22.40 -1.40
CA SER A 385 27.24 21.32 -2.39
C SER A 385 28.62 20.70 -2.65
N GLN A 386 28.63 19.37 -2.87
CA GLN A 386 29.80 18.53 -3.10
C GLN A 386 30.78 18.41 -1.92
N ASN A 387 30.43 18.92 -0.74
CA ASN A 387 31.21 18.60 0.46
C ASN A 387 31.07 17.11 0.80
N TYR A 388 32.19 16.44 1.04
CA TYR A 388 32.18 15.01 1.31
C TYR A 388 31.58 14.69 2.68
N VAL A 389 31.08 13.46 2.80
CA VAL A 389 30.55 12.90 4.04
C VAL A 389 31.59 11.95 4.63
N MET A 390 31.74 12.03 5.94
CA MET A 390 32.79 11.37 6.70
C MET A 390 32.25 10.69 7.95
N ILE A 391 33.03 9.77 8.49
CA ILE A 391 32.84 9.28 9.85
C ILE A 391 33.57 10.21 10.82
N TYR A 392 32.90 10.61 11.90
CA TYR A 392 33.47 11.52 12.89
C TYR A 392 32.92 11.22 14.29
N ASP A 393 33.71 11.51 15.31
CA ASP A 393 33.31 11.44 16.70
C ASP A 393 32.03 12.25 17.01
N CYS A 394 31.03 11.60 17.62
CA CYS A 394 29.72 12.21 17.83
C CYS A 394 29.74 13.34 18.86
N ASP A 395 30.66 13.31 19.83
CA ASP A 395 30.68 14.25 20.97
C ASP A 395 31.49 15.51 20.66
N THR A 396 32.47 15.40 19.76
CA THR A 396 33.35 16.52 19.36
C THR A 396 32.97 17.15 18.01
N ALA A 397 32.16 16.47 17.19
CA ALA A 397 31.65 17.04 15.94
C ALA A 397 30.78 18.28 16.19
N VAL A 398 30.70 19.16 15.18
CA VAL A 398 29.69 20.23 15.15
C VAL A 398 28.30 19.59 15.15
N PRO A 399 27.43 19.87 16.15
CA PRO A 399 26.19 19.11 16.33
C PRO A 399 25.30 19.04 15.08
N ASP A 400 25.12 20.14 14.36
CA ASP A 400 24.26 20.18 13.17
C ASP A 400 24.83 19.44 11.95
N ALA A 401 26.13 19.14 11.95
CA ALA A 401 26.79 18.38 10.87
C ALA A 401 26.48 16.88 10.94
N THR A 402 26.05 16.37 12.10
CA THR A 402 25.75 14.95 12.35
C THR A 402 24.26 14.61 12.24
N LYS A 403 23.41 15.61 12.01
CA LYS A 403 21.96 15.45 11.94
C LYS A 403 21.50 15.10 10.53
N TRP A 404 20.61 14.12 10.44
CA TRP A 404 20.04 13.63 9.18
C TRP A 404 18.55 13.32 9.34
N GLU A 405 17.76 13.76 8.35
CA GLU A 405 16.36 13.39 8.17
C GLU A 405 16.29 12.30 7.09
N ILE A 406 15.92 11.09 7.47
CA ILE A 406 15.61 10.01 6.52
C ILE A 406 14.15 10.19 6.12
N ARG A 407 13.88 10.26 4.82
CA ARG A 407 12.54 10.51 4.29
C ARG A 407 12.02 9.29 3.55
N SER A 408 10.69 9.12 3.54
CA SER A 408 10.03 8.00 2.84
C SER A 408 10.26 8.01 1.32
N ASP A 409 10.59 9.16 0.74
CA ASP A 409 11.01 9.27 -0.66
C ASP A 409 12.42 8.72 -0.94
N GLY A 410 13.13 8.24 0.08
CA GLY A 410 14.49 7.70 -0.02
C GLY A 410 15.59 8.76 0.05
N THR A 411 15.25 10.03 0.31
CA THR A 411 16.28 11.06 0.53
C THR A 411 16.77 11.08 1.98
N ILE A 412 18.08 11.27 2.18
CA ILE A 412 18.70 11.48 3.50
C ILE A 412 19.21 12.92 3.52
N ARG A 413 18.52 13.81 4.24
CA ARG A 413 18.74 15.27 4.20
C ARG A 413 19.46 15.76 5.45
N ASN A 414 20.45 16.62 5.30
CA ASN A 414 20.96 17.42 6.43
C ASN A 414 20.02 18.62 6.67
N PRO A 415 19.41 18.76 7.87
CA PRO A 415 18.40 19.79 8.11
C PRO A 415 18.99 21.22 8.08
N ARG A 416 20.25 21.41 8.50
CA ARG A 416 20.89 22.72 8.53
C ARG A 416 21.17 23.28 7.14
N SER A 417 21.71 22.48 6.22
CA SER A 417 22.01 22.94 4.85
C SER A 417 20.83 22.80 3.89
N GLY A 418 19.91 21.86 4.16
CA GLY A 418 18.88 21.45 3.20
C GLY A 418 19.39 20.54 2.09
N LEU A 419 20.69 20.21 2.06
CA LEU A 419 21.30 19.32 1.09
C LEU A 419 21.04 17.85 1.44
N VAL A 420 21.13 16.97 0.44
CA VAL A 420 20.87 15.55 0.56
C VAL A 420 22.11 14.72 0.27
N LEU A 421 22.22 13.58 0.95
CA LEU A 421 23.24 12.56 0.68
C LEU A 421 23.18 12.16 -0.79
N THR A 422 24.33 12.11 -1.44
CA THR A 422 24.45 11.91 -2.89
C THR A 422 25.67 11.05 -3.20
N GLY A 423 25.50 10.03 -4.04
CA GLY A 423 26.60 9.28 -4.62
C GLY A 423 27.31 10.10 -5.70
N SER A 424 28.61 10.34 -5.53
CA SER A 424 29.45 11.10 -6.45
C SER A 424 30.65 10.25 -6.90
N ARG A 425 30.71 9.96 -8.20
CA ARG A 425 31.76 9.11 -8.78
C ARG A 425 33.02 9.94 -9.03
N ASP A 426 34.15 9.51 -8.47
CA ASP A 426 35.45 10.14 -8.74
C ASP A 426 36.12 9.58 -10.02
N SER A 427 37.30 10.09 -10.34
CA SER A 427 38.07 9.69 -11.53
C SER A 427 38.53 8.22 -11.52
N SER A 428 38.59 7.58 -10.35
CA SER A 428 38.90 6.15 -10.22
C SER A 428 37.67 5.26 -10.43
N GLY A 429 36.48 5.86 -10.50
CA GLY A 429 35.21 5.15 -10.56
C GLY A 429 34.61 4.82 -9.20
N MET A 430 35.27 5.16 -8.09
CA MET A 430 34.74 4.99 -6.74
C MET A 430 33.61 5.99 -6.48
N ILE A 431 32.54 5.54 -5.83
CA ILE A 431 31.38 6.37 -5.54
C ILE A 431 31.52 6.87 -4.09
N ASN A 432 31.95 8.12 -3.93
CA ASN A 432 32.05 8.77 -2.63
C ASN A 432 30.69 9.38 -2.24
N LEU A 433 30.40 9.47 -0.94
CA LEU A 433 29.22 10.19 -0.48
C LEU A 433 29.52 11.66 -0.23
N VAL A 434 28.66 12.51 -0.76
CA VAL A 434 28.70 13.97 -0.61
C VAL A 434 27.32 14.48 -0.21
N VAL A 435 27.25 15.74 0.20
CA VAL A 435 25.98 16.48 0.28
C VAL A 435 25.77 17.32 -0.97
N ASP A 436 24.58 17.28 -1.57
CA ASP A 436 24.27 18.06 -2.78
C ASP A 436 22.81 18.55 -2.81
N HIS A 437 22.49 19.44 -3.75
CA HIS A 437 21.12 19.91 -3.97
C HIS A 437 20.20 18.74 -4.30
N LYS A 438 18.97 18.75 -3.79
CA LYS A 438 17.98 17.73 -4.14
C LYS A 438 17.54 17.92 -5.58
N PHE A 439 17.72 16.89 -6.40
CA PHE A 439 17.17 16.81 -7.77
C PHE A 439 16.55 15.43 -8.03
N ASP A 440 16.20 14.67 -6.99
CA ASP A 440 15.38 13.46 -7.07
C ASP A 440 15.95 12.35 -7.99
N ALA A 441 17.27 12.29 -8.16
CA ALA A 441 17.91 11.25 -8.96
C ALA A 441 18.09 9.92 -8.20
N SER A 442 18.31 8.85 -8.94
CA SER A 442 18.62 7.53 -8.37
C SER A 442 19.86 7.56 -7.47
N ARG A 443 20.90 8.35 -7.81
CA ARG A 443 22.10 8.52 -6.97
C ARG A 443 21.88 9.26 -5.63
N GLN A 444 20.69 9.83 -5.42
CA GLN A 444 20.28 10.49 -4.17
C GLN A 444 19.25 9.66 -3.38
N THR A 445 19.02 8.41 -3.80
CA THR A 445 18.00 7.54 -3.24
C THR A 445 18.65 6.43 -2.42
N PHE A 446 18.29 6.36 -1.15
CA PHE A 446 18.83 5.44 -0.15
C PHE A 446 17.71 4.81 0.67
N TYR A 447 17.87 3.53 1.00
CA TYR A 447 16.95 2.80 1.86
C TYR A 447 17.71 1.93 2.84
N ALA A 448 17.28 2.00 4.10
CA ALA A 448 17.73 1.11 5.13
C ALA A 448 17.08 -0.27 4.96
N SER A 449 17.87 -1.33 4.90
CA SER A 449 17.40 -2.69 4.67
C SER A 449 18.46 -3.71 5.07
N ASN A 450 18.04 -4.80 5.72
CA ASN A 450 18.90 -5.97 5.91
C ASN A 450 18.89 -6.92 4.70
N ASN A 451 17.93 -6.75 3.79
CA ASN A 451 17.94 -7.42 2.49
C ASN A 451 18.57 -6.48 1.45
N THR A 452 19.84 -6.69 1.18
CA THR A 452 20.66 -5.84 0.29
C THR A 452 20.60 -6.26 -1.17
N LYS A 453 20.02 -7.42 -1.47
CA LYS A 453 19.89 -7.91 -2.85
C LYS A 453 18.64 -7.31 -3.51
N PRO A 454 18.75 -6.77 -4.74
CA PRO A 454 17.59 -6.35 -5.51
C PRO A 454 16.61 -7.52 -5.69
N ALA A 455 15.33 -7.28 -5.41
CA ALA A 455 14.27 -8.25 -5.67
C ALA A 455 14.14 -8.45 -7.19
N VAL A 456 14.07 -9.71 -7.62
CA VAL A 456 13.82 -10.06 -9.03
C VAL A 456 12.35 -10.43 -9.16
N THR A 457 11.67 -9.85 -10.14
CA THR A 457 10.24 -10.02 -10.37
C THR A 457 9.92 -9.99 -11.85
N THR A 458 8.75 -10.49 -12.20
CA THR A 458 8.11 -10.26 -13.50
C THR A 458 7.09 -9.13 -13.35
N ILE A 459 7.15 -8.13 -14.24
CA ILE A 459 6.22 -6.99 -14.23
C ILE A 459 5.09 -7.29 -15.22
N VAL A 460 3.88 -7.54 -14.71
CA VAL A 460 2.69 -7.88 -15.50
C VAL A 460 1.79 -6.66 -15.62
N GLY A 461 1.30 -6.36 -16.82
CA GLY A 461 0.50 -5.15 -17.07
C GLY A 461 -0.75 -5.41 -17.92
N TYR A 462 -0.93 -4.55 -18.92
CA TYR A 462 -2.05 -4.56 -19.85
C TYR A 462 -2.26 -5.94 -20.49
N LYS A 463 -3.53 -6.37 -20.58
CA LYS A 463 -3.94 -7.71 -21.07
C LYS A 463 -3.31 -8.91 -20.33
N GLY A 464 -2.68 -8.70 -19.18
CA GLY A 464 -1.98 -9.78 -18.47
C GLY A 464 -0.64 -10.15 -19.10
N MET A 465 -0.11 -9.31 -19.98
CA MET A 465 1.19 -9.49 -20.62
C MET A 465 2.33 -9.00 -19.73
N CYS A 466 3.52 -9.51 -19.98
CA CYS A 466 4.74 -9.27 -19.22
C CYS A 466 5.64 -8.25 -19.92
N LEU A 467 6.19 -7.33 -19.13
CA LEU A 467 7.19 -6.38 -19.59
C LEU A 467 8.47 -7.12 -19.98
N LEU A 468 8.93 -6.92 -21.20
CA LEU A 468 10.11 -7.56 -21.76
C LEU A 468 11.13 -6.52 -22.21
N ALA A 469 12.41 -6.82 -21.98
CA ALA A 469 13.51 -6.08 -22.58
C ALA A 469 14.31 -6.95 -23.55
N SER A 470 14.60 -6.39 -24.73
CA SER A 470 15.55 -6.97 -25.68
C SER A 470 16.38 -5.87 -26.33
N GLY A 471 17.69 -5.88 -26.08
CA GLY A 471 18.54 -4.74 -26.41
C GLY A 471 18.11 -3.51 -25.61
N SER A 472 17.90 -2.38 -26.29
CA SER A 472 17.38 -1.15 -25.68
C SER A 472 15.85 -1.04 -25.71
N ARG A 473 15.14 -1.92 -26.43
CA ARG A 473 13.68 -1.81 -26.61
C ARG A 473 12.93 -2.51 -25.49
N VAL A 474 11.78 -1.94 -25.13
CA VAL A 474 10.90 -2.41 -24.06
C VAL A 474 9.46 -2.45 -24.56
N TRP A 475 8.79 -3.59 -24.40
CA TRP A 475 7.41 -3.80 -24.80
C TRP A 475 6.74 -4.89 -23.96
N LEU A 476 5.44 -5.07 -24.12
CA LEU A 476 4.67 -6.16 -23.50
C LEU A 476 4.56 -7.37 -24.44
N GLU A 477 4.79 -8.56 -23.91
CA GLU A 477 4.61 -9.85 -24.60
C GLU A 477 3.95 -10.88 -23.67
N ASP A 478 3.44 -11.98 -24.22
CA ASP A 478 2.85 -13.06 -23.42
C ASP A 478 3.84 -13.56 -22.36
N CYS A 479 3.33 -13.75 -21.15
CA CYS A 479 4.15 -14.13 -20.01
C CYS A 479 4.72 -15.55 -20.17
N VAL A 480 6.04 -15.68 -20.04
CA VAL A 480 6.77 -16.95 -20.08
C VAL A 480 7.48 -17.16 -18.75
N SER A 481 7.12 -18.23 -18.05
CA SER A 481 7.74 -18.60 -16.77
C SER A 481 9.25 -18.72 -16.89
N ASN A 482 9.98 -18.15 -15.93
CA ASN A 482 11.45 -18.17 -15.89
C ASN A 482 12.18 -17.56 -17.11
N ASP A 483 11.53 -16.75 -17.96
CA ASP A 483 12.26 -16.02 -19.01
C ASP A 483 13.00 -14.81 -18.43
N ALA A 484 14.32 -14.90 -18.36
CA ALA A 484 15.18 -13.82 -17.87
C ALA A 484 15.12 -12.52 -18.72
N LYS A 485 14.48 -12.50 -19.90
CA LYS A 485 14.14 -11.26 -20.63
C LYS A 485 12.93 -10.52 -20.05
N GLN A 486 12.03 -11.24 -19.39
CA GLN A 486 10.82 -10.72 -18.73
C GLN A 486 11.03 -10.50 -17.22
N GLN A 487 12.18 -10.92 -16.70
CA GLN A 487 12.57 -10.68 -15.31
C GLN A 487 13.31 -9.35 -15.15
N TRP A 488 12.96 -8.64 -14.08
CA TRP A 488 13.47 -7.32 -13.75
C TRP A 488 13.96 -7.30 -12.30
N ALA A 489 15.14 -6.75 -12.10
CA ALA A 489 15.69 -6.49 -10.78
C ALA A 489 15.29 -5.08 -10.33
N ILE A 490 14.63 -4.98 -9.18
CA ILE A 490 14.15 -3.72 -8.60
C ILE A 490 15.17 -3.24 -7.57
N TYR A 491 16.00 -2.27 -7.96
CA TYR A 491 17.11 -1.79 -7.13
C TYR A 491 16.66 -0.79 -6.09
N PRO A 492 17.31 -0.73 -4.91
CA PRO A 492 17.00 0.25 -3.86
C PRO A 492 17.02 1.69 -4.36
N ASP A 493 17.90 2.07 -5.27
CA ASP A 493 17.99 3.42 -5.84
C ASP A 493 16.78 3.86 -6.71
N GLY A 494 15.74 3.03 -6.82
CA GLY A 494 14.55 3.32 -7.62
C GLY A 494 14.71 2.98 -9.10
N THR A 495 15.82 2.35 -9.50
CA THR A 495 16.00 1.87 -10.87
C THR A 495 15.37 0.48 -11.07
N ILE A 496 14.81 0.26 -12.26
CA ILE A 496 14.31 -1.03 -12.72
C ILE A 496 15.29 -1.53 -13.78
N ARG A 497 15.89 -2.72 -13.60
CA ARG A 497 16.99 -3.19 -14.46
C ARG A 497 16.69 -4.57 -15.04
N PRO A 498 16.92 -4.82 -16.34
CA PRO A 498 16.73 -6.16 -16.91
C PRO A 498 17.60 -7.20 -16.19
N GLN A 499 17.04 -8.36 -15.86
CA GLN A 499 17.79 -9.41 -15.16
C GLN A 499 18.99 -9.91 -15.98
N LYS A 500 18.85 -10.01 -17.31
CA LYS A 500 19.94 -10.37 -18.24
C LYS A 500 21.06 -9.32 -18.34
N ASN A 501 20.78 -8.04 -18.05
CA ASN A 501 21.76 -6.96 -18.14
C ASN A 501 21.52 -5.92 -17.04
N ARG A 502 22.12 -6.15 -15.88
CA ARG A 502 22.01 -5.29 -14.69
C ARG A 502 22.79 -3.96 -14.78
N ASN A 503 23.54 -3.75 -15.86
CA ASN A 503 24.21 -2.48 -16.16
C ASN A 503 23.28 -1.49 -16.90
N GLY A 504 22.17 -2.00 -17.47
CA GLY A 504 21.13 -1.19 -18.08
C GLY A 504 20.01 -0.86 -17.09
N CYS A 505 19.49 0.35 -17.17
CA CYS A 505 18.36 0.85 -16.42
C CYS A 505 17.21 1.17 -17.38
N LEU A 506 16.00 0.86 -16.95
CA LEU A 506 14.78 1.35 -17.57
C LEU A 506 14.77 2.88 -17.47
N LYS A 507 14.66 3.56 -18.60
CA LYS A 507 14.69 5.02 -18.68
C LYS A 507 13.54 5.58 -19.48
N TYR A 508 13.15 6.79 -19.13
CA TYR A 508 12.37 7.66 -19.99
C TYR A 508 13.07 9.00 -20.11
N ALA A 509 13.75 9.20 -21.25
CA ALA A 509 14.17 10.52 -21.67
C ALA A 509 13.06 11.06 -22.59
N ASN A 510 12.63 12.31 -22.39
CA ASN A 510 11.68 12.97 -23.28
C ASN A 510 12.35 13.29 -24.63
N ASP A 511 12.75 12.24 -25.34
CA ASP A 511 13.36 12.27 -26.65
C ASP A 511 12.27 12.28 -27.74
N TYR A 512 12.68 12.32 -29.01
CA TYR A 512 11.73 12.31 -30.14
C TYR A 512 10.86 11.05 -30.20
N SER A 513 11.28 9.93 -29.58
CA SER A 513 10.50 8.70 -29.60
C SER A 513 9.36 8.74 -28.59
N GLY A 514 9.55 9.41 -27.44
CA GLY A 514 8.57 9.43 -26.37
C GLY A 514 8.32 8.04 -25.76
N LEU A 515 9.27 7.12 -25.89
CA LEU A 515 9.17 5.73 -25.42
C LEU A 515 10.13 5.46 -24.25
N VAL A 516 9.74 4.51 -23.42
CA VAL A 516 10.60 3.92 -22.39
C VAL A 516 11.58 2.95 -23.04
N ASN A 517 12.84 3.02 -22.65
CA ASN A 517 13.90 2.17 -23.18
C ASN A 517 14.85 1.66 -22.08
N VAL A 518 15.82 0.82 -22.45
CA VAL A 518 16.94 0.43 -21.57
C VAL A 518 18.20 1.14 -22.03
N ALA A 519 18.84 1.88 -21.12
CA ALA A 519 20.09 2.61 -21.35
C ALA A 519 21.03 2.49 -20.13
N THR A 520 22.28 2.98 -20.24
CA THR A 520 23.28 2.93 -19.15
C THR A 520 22.76 3.55 -17.86
N CYS A 521 22.96 2.91 -16.70
CA CYS A 521 22.59 3.50 -15.42
C CYS A 521 23.55 4.64 -15.03
N ASP A 522 23.13 5.88 -15.20
CA ASP A 522 24.01 7.07 -15.07
C ASP A 522 23.82 7.79 -13.74
N GLY A 523 22.80 7.42 -12.94
CA GLY A 523 22.55 8.02 -11.65
C GLY A 523 21.66 9.26 -11.69
N PHE A 524 20.86 9.47 -12.74
CA PHE A 524 20.03 10.66 -12.95
C PHE A 524 18.53 10.41 -12.72
N VAL A 525 17.68 11.37 -13.10
CA VAL A 525 16.24 11.38 -12.78
C VAL A 525 15.41 10.54 -13.74
N GLU A 526 15.88 10.38 -14.97
CA GLU A 526 15.23 9.66 -16.09
C GLU A 526 15.14 8.16 -15.85
N GLU A 527 15.88 7.64 -14.88
CA GLU A 527 15.93 6.22 -14.52
C GLU A 527 15.23 5.90 -13.20
N ARG A 528 14.58 6.89 -12.56
CA ARG A 528 13.95 6.71 -11.25
C ARG A 528 12.46 6.47 -11.38
N TRP A 529 12.05 5.30 -10.91
CA TRP A 529 10.68 4.81 -10.91
C TRP A 529 10.21 4.52 -9.47
N VAL A 530 8.94 4.80 -9.19
CA VAL A 530 8.32 4.54 -7.89
C VAL A 530 7.06 3.71 -8.08
N PHE A 531 7.09 2.50 -7.53
CA PHE A 531 5.91 1.64 -7.42
C PHE A 531 4.95 2.24 -6.40
N ARG A 532 3.70 2.46 -6.80
CA ARG A 532 2.66 3.00 -5.93
C ARG A 532 1.62 1.94 -5.60
N ASN A 533 1.01 2.07 -4.43
CA ASN A 533 0.00 1.13 -3.94
C ASN A 533 -1.23 1.01 -4.87
N ASP A 534 -1.53 2.05 -5.64
CA ASP A 534 -2.62 2.05 -6.64
C ASP A 534 -2.34 1.19 -7.88
N GLY A 535 -1.15 0.60 -7.99
CA GLY A 535 -0.74 -0.21 -9.13
C GLY A 535 -0.06 0.50 -10.27
N THR A 536 0.16 1.79 -10.14
CA THR A 536 0.92 2.55 -11.12
C THR A 536 2.42 2.52 -10.80
N ILE A 537 3.23 2.72 -11.84
CA ILE A 537 4.68 2.92 -11.72
C ILE A 537 4.96 4.36 -12.13
N LEU A 538 5.22 5.23 -11.14
CA LEU A 538 5.45 6.66 -11.34
C LEU A 538 6.88 6.90 -11.84
N HIS A 539 7.03 7.65 -12.92
CA HIS A 539 8.31 8.18 -13.37
C HIS A 539 8.59 9.51 -12.66
N LYS A 540 9.68 9.59 -11.89
CA LYS A 540 9.87 10.71 -10.95
C LYS A 540 10.13 12.05 -11.61
N MET A 541 10.83 12.07 -12.74
CA MET A 541 11.13 13.33 -13.44
C MET A 541 9.87 13.98 -14.03
N THR A 542 8.98 13.19 -14.60
CA THR A 542 7.81 13.69 -15.35
C THR A 542 6.54 13.77 -14.50
N GLU A 543 6.54 13.15 -13.32
CA GLU A 543 5.36 12.95 -12.47
C GLU A 543 4.20 12.22 -13.18
N MET A 544 4.51 11.55 -14.28
CA MET A 544 3.60 10.72 -15.07
C MET A 544 3.79 9.25 -14.74
N VAL A 545 2.82 8.41 -15.08
CA VAL A 545 2.87 6.97 -14.83
C VAL A 545 3.26 6.20 -16.08
N MET A 546 3.91 5.05 -15.92
CA MET A 546 4.18 4.10 -16.98
C MET A 546 2.87 3.64 -17.63
N ASP A 547 2.81 3.71 -18.95
CA ASP A 547 1.61 3.44 -19.74
C ASP A 547 1.99 2.69 -21.03
N VAL A 548 1.05 1.92 -21.57
CA VAL A 548 1.19 1.38 -22.93
C VAL A 548 0.97 2.52 -23.92
N HIS A 549 1.94 2.75 -24.80
CA HIS A 549 1.96 3.90 -25.71
C HIS A 549 0.76 3.91 -26.67
N ASP A 550 0.53 2.78 -27.34
CA ASP A 550 -0.65 2.54 -28.18
C ASP A 550 -1.26 1.17 -27.84
N PRO A 551 -2.35 1.12 -27.06
CA PRO A 551 -3.03 -0.12 -26.69
C PRO A 551 -3.66 -0.90 -27.86
N THR A 552 -3.70 -0.30 -29.06
CA THR A 552 -4.24 -0.90 -30.29
C THR A 552 -3.15 -1.44 -31.21
N ALA A 553 -1.89 -1.09 -30.96
CA ALA A 553 -0.75 -1.56 -31.74
C ALA A 553 -0.53 -3.08 -31.60
N THR A 554 0.09 -3.67 -32.61
CA THR A 554 0.53 -5.08 -32.57
C THR A 554 1.70 -5.28 -31.63
N LEU A 555 2.60 -4.30 -31.55
CA LEU A 555 3.71 -4.26 -30.60
C LEU A 555 3.37 -3.23 -29.51
N LEU A 556 3.16 -3.72 -28.29
CA LEU A 556 2.73 -2.91 -27.17
C LEU A 556 3.94 -2.28 -26.46
N GLU A 557 4.52 -1.25 -27.09
CA GLU A 557 5.61 -0.46 -26.50
C GLU A 557 5.11 0.40 -25.34
N VAL A 558 6.03 0.80 -24.46
CA VAL A 558 5.72 1.50 -23.22
C VAL A 558 6.21 2.95 -23.29
N SER A 559 5.41 3.88 -22.78
CA SER A 559 5.73 5.29 -22.60
C SER A 559 5.38 5.73 -21.17
N VAL A 560 5.34 7.04 -20.92
CA VAL A 560 4.73 7.60 -19.71
C VAL A 560 3.59 8.53 -20.10
N ASN A 561 2.55 8.60 -19.28
CA ASN A 561 1.39 9.45 -19.52
C ASN A 561 0.77 9.94 -18.20
N HIS A 562 -0.09 10.96 -18.26
CA HIS A 562 -0.86 11.38 -17.10
C HIS A 562 -1.73 10.23 -16.59
N TYR A 563 -1.78 10.10 -15.27
CA TYR A 563 -2.62 9.10 -14.63
C TYR A 563 -4.09 9.33 -14.99
N SER A 564 -4.76 8.26 -15.44
CA SER A 564 -6.19 8.24 -15.70
C SER A 564 -6.84 7.08 -14.98
N ASN A 565 -7.84 7.41 -14.17
CA ASN A 565 -8.66 6.45 -13.44
C ASN A 565 -9.40 5.45 -14.35
N GLN A 566 -9.51 5.70 -15.65
CA GLN A 566 -10.22 4.82 -16.60
C GLN A 566 -9.26 3.99 -17.47
N GLN A 567 -7.95 4.19 -17.32
CA GLN A 567 -6.96 3.63 -18.22
C GLN A 567 -6.22 2.45 -17.58
N PHE A 568 -6.72 1.24 -17.84
CA PHE A 568 -6.13 0.01 -17.29
C PHE A 568 -4.74 -0.35 -17.85
N SER A 569 -4.32 0.29 -18.95
CA SER A 569 -2.95 0.14 -19.46
C SER A 569 -1.87 0.72 -18.55
N GLN A 570 -2.27 1.48 -17.53
CA GLN A 570 -1.39 2.09 -16.52
C GLN A 570 -1.26 1.26 -15.23
N ILE A 571 -1.93 0.11 -15.16
CA ILE A 571 -1.96 -0.75 -13.97
C ILE A 571 -1.01 -1.93 -14.17
N TRP A 572 -0.08 -2.07 -13.23
CA TRP A 572 1.01 -3.03 -13.25
C TRP A 572 1.01 -3.87 -11.98
N PHE A 573 1.54 -5.09 -12.05
CA PHE A 573 1.67 -6.04 -10.95
C PHE A 573 3.10 -6.59 -10.91
N GLN A 574 3.60 -6.87 -9.71
CA GLN A 574 4.85 -7.60 -9.51
C GLN A 574 4.49 -9.04 -9.17
N VAL A 575 5.00 -9.97 -9.96
CA VAL A 575 4.78 -11.41 -9.77
C VAL A 575 6.13 -12.06 -9.50
N GLN A 576 6.17 -12.98 -8.53
CA GLN A 576 7.38 -13.75 -8.28
C GLN A 576 7.68 -14.63 -9.52
N PRO A 577 8.95 -14.66 -9.98
CA PRO A 577 9.32 -15.20 -11.28
C PRO A 577 9.21 -16.71 -11.44
#